data_AF-A0A934SH11-F1
#
_entry.id   AF-A0A934SH11-F1
#
_cell.length_a   1.000
_cell.length_b   1.000
_cell.length_c   1.000
_cell.angle_alpha   90.00
_cell.angle_beta   90.00
_cell.angle_gamma   90.00
#
_symmetry.space_group_name_H-M   'P 1'
#
loop_
_entity.id
_entity.type
_entity.pdbx_description
1 polymer ?
#
loop_
_entity_poly.entity_id
_entity_poly.type
_entity_poly.pdbx_seq_one_letter_code
_entity_poly.pdbx_strand_id
1 'polypeptide(L)'
;MRIFFAALTLTGLAACGSPPAPDGFQYLSTPTLWAELSRTNDTRKIMEIEAELGVRGATQSPLADEYIGRRTGGTVGSAIYARAEARTGDKNCSDFASSAAAQRFFLNEGGPVSDPHGLDRDGDGNACEWGTTLRTSVSNYRRSRAVQAAPTRATPAPRSSRRCYVGPRGGRYTITASGNKRYGC
;
A
#
# COMPACT_ATOMS: atom_id res chain seq x y z
N MET A 1 -40.36 55.16 48.33
CA MET A 1 -40.19 54.40 47.08
C MET A 1 -39.04 53.42 47.29
N ARG A 2 -39.31 52.11 47.42
CA ARG A 2 -38.29 51.09 47.74
C ARG A 2 -37.79 50.47 46.43
N ILE A 3 -36.50 50.64 46.14
CA ILE A 3 -35.85 50.10 44.92
C ILE A 3 -35.36 48.69 45.23
N PHE A 4 -35.92 47.69 44.57
CA PHE A 4 -35.46 46.30 44.64
C PHE A 4 -34.34 46.09 43.61
N PHE A 5 -33.14 45.74 44.08
CA PHE A 5 -32.05 45.28 43.20
C PHE A 5 -32.28 43.81 42.84
N ALA A 6 -32.63 43.55 41.58
CA ALA A 6 -32.66 42.20 41.03
C ALA A 6 -31.23 41.71 40.80
N ALA A 7 -30.77 40.76 41.61
CA ALA A 7 -29.50 40.07 41.41
C ALA A 7 -29.66 39.09 40.24
N LEU A 8 -29.10 39.44 39.08
CA LEU A 8 -29.02 38.58 37.91
C LEU A 8 -27.89 37.56 38.13
N THR A 9 -28.23 36.32 38.46
CA THR A 9 -27.28 35.22 38.61
C THR A 9 -26.84 34.74 37.23
N LEU A 10 -25.63 35.13 36.82
CA LEU A 10 -25.00 34.68 35.58
C LEU A 10 -24.45 33.25 35.80
N THR A 11 -25.24 32.24 35.43
CA THR A 11 -24.77 30.85 35.37
C THR A 11 -23.82 30.68 34.19
N GLY A 12 -22.52 30.67 34.47
CA GLY A 12 -21.48 30.32 33.50
C GLY A 12 -21.58 28.83 33.14
N LEU A 13 -22.09 28.54 31.94
CA LEU A 13 -21.93 27.23 31.30
C LEU A 13 -20.45 27.05 30.94
N ALA A 14 -19.72 26.29 31.76
CA ALA A 14 -18.40 25.79 31.40
C ALA A 14 -18.56 24.79 30.25
N ALA A 15 -18.38 25.24 29.01
CA ALA A 15 -18.21 24.36 27.88
C ALA A 15 -16.86 23.64 28.05
N CYS A 16 -16.89 22.34 28.34
CA CYS A 16 -15.71 21.49 28.21
C CYS A 16 -15.36 21.43 26.72
N GLY A 17 -14.50 22.35 26.25
CA GLY A 17 -13.88 22.22 24.94
C GLY A 17 -12.95 21.02 24.97
N SER A 18 -13.29 19.95 24.26
CA SER A 18 -12.35 18.87 23.97
C SER A 18 -11.07 19.50 23.40
N PRO A 19 -9.87 19.09 23.84
CA PRO A 19 -8.65 19.56 23.21
C PRO A 19 -8.74 19.27 21.70
N PRO A 20 -8.26 20.18 20.82
CA PRO A 20 -8.20 19.89 19.40
C PRO A 20 -7.45 18.56 19.23
N ALA A 21 -8.03 17.66 18.42
CA ALA A 21 -7.35 16.41 18.09
C ALA A 21 -5.97 16.76 17.53
N PRO A 22 -4.92 16.01 17.89
CA PRO A 22 -3.59 16.31 17.40
C PRO A 22 -3.59 16.20 15.87
N ASP A 23 -3.09 17.24 15.20
CA ASP A 23 -3.02 17.30 13.74
C ASP A 23 -1.96 16.30 13.24
N GLY A 24 -2.34 15.45 12.28
CA GLY A 24 -1.41 14.55 11.59
C GLY A 24 -1.92 13.12 11.41
N PHE A 25 -1.51 12.51 10.31
CA PHE A 25 -1.91 11.15 9.93
C PHE A 25 -1.45 10.08 10.93
N GLN A 26 -0.38 10.34 11.69
CA GLN A 26 0.13 9.45 12.73
C GLN A 26 -0.88 9.16 13.84
N TYR A 27 -1.87 10.04 14.05
CA TYR A 27 -2.90 9.87 15.08
C TYR A 27 -4.15 9.16 14.56
N LEU A 28 -4.29 8.94 13.25
CA LEU A 28 -5.43 8.25 12.66
C LEU A 28 -5.25 6.73 12.73
N SER A 29 -6.35 6.00 12.80
CA SER A 29 -6.32 4.53 12.73
C SER A 29 -5.95 4.04 11.32
N THR A 30 -5.37 2.84 11.20
CA THR A 30 -5.02 2.26 9.88
C THR A 30 -6.23 2.15 8.94
N PRO A 31 -7.42 1.72 9.39
CA PRO A 31 -8.63 1.77 8.55
C PRO A 31 -9.00 3.19 8.10
N THR A 32 -8.85 4.19 8.97
CA THR A 32 -9.12 5.60 8.62
C THR A 32 -8.13 6.09 7.56
N LEU A 33 -6.85 5.73 7.67
CA LEU A 33 -5.83 6.07 6.68
C LEU A 33 -6.15 5.49 5.30
N TRP A 34 -6.57 4.22 5.22
CA TRP A 34 -7.00 3.64 3.95
C TRP A 34 -8.23 4.35 3.38
N ALA A 35 -9.22 4.66 4.21
CA ALA A 35 -10.42 5.38 3.78
C ALA A 35 -10.10 6.80 3.26
N GLU A 36 -9.16 7.49 3.90
CA GLU A 36 -8.70 8.81 3.45
C GLU A 36 -7.89 8.68 2.15
N LEU A 37 -6.96 7.73 2.08
CA LEU A 37 -6.18 7.44 0.89
C LEU A 37 -7.09 7.26 -0.32
N SER A 38 -8.11 6.39 -0.22
CA SER A 38 -9.03 6.10 -1.33
C SER A 38 -9.84 7.31 -1.82
N ARG A 39 -9.97 8.39 -1.03
CA ARG A 39 -10.80 9.56 -1.37
C ARG A 39 -9.99 10.76 -1.83
N THR A 40 -8.76 10.92 -1.33
CA THR A 40 -7.96 12.11 -1.63
C THR A 40 -7.40 12.09 -3.05
N ASN A 41 -7.35 13.25 -3.69
CA ASN A 41 -6.62 13.48 -4.95
C ASN A 41 -5.40 14.40 -4.75
N ASP A 42 -5.16 14.84 -3.51
CA ASP A 42 -4.02 15.68 -3.17
C ASP A 42 -2.76 14.81 -3.10
N THR A 43 -1.80 15.07 -4.01
CA THR A 43 -0.56 14.30 -4.11
C THR A 43 0.23 14.33 -2.80
N ARG A 44 0.30 15.49 -2.13
CA ARG A 44 1.06 15.63 -0.89
C ARG A 44 0.44 14.78 0.22
N LYS A 45 -0.88 14.85 0.39
CA LYS A 45 -1.61 14.02 1.36
C LYS A 45 -1.47 12.53 1.06
N ILE A 46 -1.53 12.14 -0.22
CA ILE A 46 -1.31 10.74 -0.62
C ILE A 46 0.07 10.26 -0.12
N MET A 47 1.13 11.05 -0.34
CA MET A 47 2.48 10.69 0.10
C MET A 47 2.58 10.56 1.63
N GLU A 48 1.91 11.43 2.39
CA GLU A 48 1.93 11.37 3.86
C GLU A 48 1.19 10.14 4.40
N ILE A 49 0.01 9.87 3.85
CA ILE A 49 -0.80 8.71 4.23
C ILE A 49 -0.06 7.41 3.87
N GLU A 50 0.51 7.33 2.68
CA GLU A 50 1.28 6.15 2.26
C GLU A 50 2.53 5.94 3.13
N ALA A 51 3.24 7.01 3.50
CA ALA A 51 4.38 6.93 4.40
C ALA A 51 3.97 6.42 5.79
N GLU A 52 2.87 6.95 6.35
CA GLU A 52 2.35 6.51 7.64
C GLU A 52 1.87 5.05 7.61
N LEU A 53 1.16 4.65 6.56
CA LEU A 53 0.79 3.25 6.33
C LEU A 53 2.04 2.35 6.20
N GLY A 54 3.07 2.83 5.51
CA GLY A 54 4.36 2.16 5.39
C GLY A 54 5.08 1.98 6.72
N VAL A 55 5.06 3.00 7.60
CA VAL A 55 5.61 2.90 8.96
C VAL A 55 4.93 1.78 9.76
N ARG A 56 3.63 1.57 9.52
CA ARG A 56 2.84 0.50 10.15
C ARG A 56 2.96 -0.86 9.46
N GLY A 57 3.73 -0.96 8.38
CA GLY A 57 3.81 -2.17 7.54
C GLY A 57 2.52 -2.49 6.78
N ALA A 58 1.56 -1.56 6.73
CA ALA A 58 0.30 -1.74 6.03
C ALA A 58 0.45 -1.35 4.55
N THR A 59 0.95 -2.27 3.72
CA THR A 59 1.18 -1.98 2.29
C THR A 59 -0.05 -2.20 1.41
N GLN A 60 -1.07 -2.90 1.90
CA GLN A 60 -2.32 -3.18 1.19
C GLN A 60 -3.53 -3.06 2.13
N SER A 61 -4.66 -2.59 1.60
CA SER A 61 -5.91 -2.51 2.36
C SER A 61 -6.43 -3.91 2.73
N PRO A 62 -7.21 -4.05 3.82
CA PRO A 62 -7.83 -5.33 4.18
C PRO A 62 -8.74 -5.92 3.09
N LEU A 63 -9.34 -5.08 2.25
CA LEU A 63 -10.21 -5.49 1.14
C LEU A 63 -9.43 -5.76 -0.17
N ALA A 64 -8.10 -5.59 -0.13
CA ALA A 64 -7.22 -5.77 -1.29
C ALA A 64 -7.58 -4.89 -2.50
N ASP A 65 -8.32 -3.81 -2.32
CA ASP A 65 -8.77 -2.86 -3.35
C ASP A 65 -7.88 -1.61 -3.45
N GLU A 66 -7.07 -1.35 -2.43
CA GLU A 66 -6.13 -0.23 -2.36
C GLU A 66 -4.77 -0.70 -1.82
N TYR A 67 -3.69 -0.01 -2.20
CA TYR A 67 -2.32 -0.32 -1.79
C TYR A 67 -1.42 0.90 -1.93
N ILE A 68 -0.36 0.96 -1.13
CA ILE A 68 0.61 2.06 -1.21
C ILE A 68 1.34 2.01 -2.55
N GLY A 69 1.58 3.17 -3.17
CA GLY A 69 2.28 3.27 -4.44
C GLY A 69 1.37 3.15 -5.66
N ARG A 70 0.06 2.95 -5.49
CA ARG A 70 -0.90 2.96 -6.61
C ARG A 70 -0.83 4.26 -7.40
N ARG A 71 -0.65 5.39 -6.71
CA ARG A 71 -0.63 6.75 -7.29
C ARG A 71 0.77 7.36 -7.37
N THR A 72 1.62 7.09 -6.38
CA THR A 72 2.96 7.67 -6.26
C THR A 72 4.05 6.79 -6.89
N GLY A 73 3.80 5.49 -7.07
CA GLY A 73 4.81 4.55 -7.57
C GLY A 73 5.33 4.84 -8.99
N GLY A 74 4.62 5.69 -9.75
CA GLY A 74 5.04 6.14 -11.07
C GLY A 74 6.14 7.22 -11.05
N THR A 75 6.32 7.95 -9.95
CA THR A 75 7.34 9.00 -9.85
C THR A 75 8.71 8.45 -9.49
N VAL A 76 8.77 7.20 -9.00
CA VAL A 76 10.00 6.64 -8.43
C VAL A 76 11.12 6.53 -9.47
N GLY A 77 12.23 7.19 -9.20
CA GLY A 77 13.42 7.32 -10.05
C GLY A 77 13.34 8.44 -11.08
N SER A 78 12.29 9.27 -11.07
CA SER A 78 12.17 10.44 -11.94
C SER A 78 12.54 11.69 -11.16
N ALA A 79 13.64 12.37 -11.50
CA ALA A 79 14.07 13.61 -10.85
C ALA A 79 13.09 14.77 -11.15
N ILE A 80 12.02 14.87 -10.37
CA ILE A 80 10.96 15.88 -10.49
C ILE A 80 11.31 17.14 -9.70
N TYR A 81 12.03 16.98 -8.58
CA TYR A 81 12.39 18.06 -7.68
C TYR A 81 13.87 18.40 -7.83
N ALA A 82 14.17 19.67 -8.11
CA ALA A 82 15.56 20.13 -8.14
C ALA A 82 16.16 20.05 -6.74
N ARG A 83 17.32 19.39 -6.60
CA ARG A 83 18.03 19.24 -5.33
C ARG A 83 19.24 20.15 -5.28
N ALA A 84 19.37 20.84 -4.15
CA ALA A 84 20.55 21.59 -3.77
C ALA A 84 21.25 20.82 -2.63
N GLU A 85 22.50 21.15 -2.37
CA GLU A 85 23.23 20.63 -1.20
C GLU A 85 22.43 20.83 0.09
N ALA A 86 22.46 19.81 0.97
CA ALA A 86 21.78 19.85 2.26
C ALA A 86 22.27 21.05 3.08
N ARG A 87 21.32 21.84 3.61
CA ARG A 87 21.64 23.12 4.27
C ARG A 87 21.59 23.05 5.79
N THR A 88 20.90 22.04 6.34
CA THR A 88 20.69 21.90 7.78
C THR A 88 20.87 20.44 8.19
N GLY A 89 21.84 20.16 9.05
CA GLY A 89 22.05 18.87 9.71
C GLY A 89 21.64 17.65 8.87
N ASP A 90 22.50 17.29 7.89
CA ASP A 90 22.32 16.15 6.98
C ASP A 90 21.85 14.91 7.74
N LYS A 91 20.84 14.23 7.19
CA LYS A 91 20.30 12.99 7.74
C LYS A 91 20.63 11.84 6.81
N ASN A 92 20.94 10.70 7.40
CA ASN A 92 21.19 9.48 6.65
C ASN A 92 20.00 8.53 6.77
N CYS A 93 19.84 7.67 5.77
CA CYS A 93 18.80 6.64 5.78
C CYS A 93 18.91 5.68 6.97
N SER A 94 20.13 5.48 7.48
CA SER A 94 20.42 4.71 8.70
C SER A 94 19.91 5.35 9.99
N ASP A 95 19.55 6.65 9.97
CA ASP A 95 19.04 7.36 11.15
C ASP A 95 17.57 7.01 11.45
N PHE A 96 16.90 6.32 10.54
CA PHE A 96 15.49 5.97 10.63
C PHE A 96 15.29 4.46 10.75
N ALA A 97 14.28 4.06 11.52
CA ALA A 97 13.95 2.65 11.71
C ALA A 97 13.46 1.96 10.41
N SER A 98 13.00 2.73 9.42
CA SER A 98 12.57 2.24 8.12
C SER A 98 12.59 3.35 7.07
N SER A 99 12.60 2.98 5.78
CA SER A 99 12.47 3.95 4.69
C SER A 99 11.14 4.71 4.73
N ALA A 100 10.08 4.09 5.23
CA ALA A 100 8.80 4.76 5.46
C ALA A 100 8.89 5.83 6.56
N ALA A 101 9.67 5.56 7.63
CA ALA A 101 9.90 6.54 8.69
C ALA A 101 10.75 7.72 8.18
N ALA A 102 11.75 7.44 7.33
CA ALA A 102 12.53 8.48 6.65
C ALA A 102 11.64 9.33 5.74
N GLN A 103 10.78 8.70 4.92
CA GLN A 103 9.81 9.42 4.10
C GLN A 103 8.90 10.31 4.93
N ARG A 104 8.32 9.79 6.00
CA ARG A 104 7.44 10.58 6.88
C ARG A 104 8.16 11.80 7.45
N PHE A 105 9.40 11.64 7.91
CA PHE A 105 10.22 12.75 8.39
C PHE A 105 10.51 13.76 7.28
N PHE A 106 11.00 13.31 6.13
CA PHE A 106 11.27 14.15 4.96
C PHE A 106 10.07 15.01 4.56
N LEU A 107 8.89 14.39 4.53
CA LEU A 107 7.63 15.07 4.24
C LEU A 107 7.31 16.15 5.30
N ASN A 108 7.46 15.83 6.59
CA ASN A 108 7.22 16.78 7.69
C ASN A 108 8.16 17.99 7.67
N GLU A 109 9.40 17.82 7.19
CA GLU A 109 10.41 18.88 7.08
C GLU A 109 10.29 19.72 5.78
N GLY A 110 9.20 19.54 5.01
CA GLY A 110 8.89 20.34 3.83
C GLY A 110 9.10 19.63 2.49
N GLY A 111 9.42 18.33 2.51
CA GLY A 111 9.38 17.49 1.32
C GLY A 111 7.98 17.45 0.69
N PRO A 112 7.84 17.11 -0.60
CA PRO A 112 8.94 16.81 -1.53
C PRO A 112 9.60 18.06 -2.14
N VAL A 113 9.02 19.25 -1.92
CA VAL A 113 9.48 20.52 -2.51
C VAL A 113 10.83 20.95 -1.93
N SER A 114 11.03 20.77 -0.62
CA SER A 114 12.28 21.09 0.07
C SER A 114 12.92 19.83 0.62
N ASP A 115 14.23 19.69 0.47
CA ASP A 115 15.02 18.62 1.09
C ASP A 115 16.17 19.23 1.91
N PRO A 116 15.87 19.85 3.07
CA PRO A 116 16.88 20.54 3.86
C PRO A 116 17.91 19.59 4.49
N HIS A 117 17.54 18.31 4.62
CA HIS A 117 18.31 17.23 5.26
C HIS A 117 18.96 16.26 4.28
N GLY A 118 18.83 16.45 2.97
CA GLY A 118 19.51 15.66 1.95
C GLY A 118 19.08 14.19 1.86
N LEU A 119 17.82 13.89 2.21
CA LEU A 119 17.29 12.52 2.23
C LEU A 119 16.80 12.01 0.86
N ASP A 120 16.44 12.91 -0.05
CA ASP A 120 15.97 12.62 -1.40
C ASP A 120 16.94 13.25 -2.41
N ARG A 121 18.14 12.67 -2.51
CA ARG A 121 19.23 13.21 -3.33
C ARG A 121 18.99 13.05 -4.83
N ASP A 122 18.18 12.07 -5.24
CA ASP A 122 17.84 11.86 -6.64
C ASP A 122 16.66 12.72 -7.11
N GLY A 123 15.92 13.32 -6.18
CA GLY A 123 14.88 14.30 -6.47
C GLY A 123 13.58 13.69 -6.95
N ASP A 124 13.32 12.42 -6.64
CA ASP A 124 12.14 11.70 -7.12
C ASP A 124 10.88 11.86 -6.23
N GLY A 125 11.04 12.58 -5.12
CA GLY A 125 10.02 12.81 -4.09
C GLY A 125 9.98 11.71 -3.02
N ASN A 126 10.86 10.72 -3.09
CA ASN A 126 10.94 9.58 -2.19
C ASN A 126 12.30 9.56 -1.50
N ALA A 127 12.31 9.93 -0.23
CA ALA A 127 13.48 9.85 0.62
C ALA A 127 13.99 8.41 0.73
N CYS A 128 15.32 8.27 0.68
CA CYS A 128 16.01 7.00 0.90
C CYS A 128 15.46 5.88 -0.01
N GLU A 129 15.27 4.67 0.53
CA GLU A 129 14.76 3.53 -0.22
C GLU A 129 13.22 3.48 -0.27
N TRP A 130 12.51 4.56 0.06
CA TRP A 130 11.03 4.57 0.06
C TRP A 130 10.47 4.20 -1.32
N GLY A 131 11.09 4.71 -2.38
CA GLY A 131 10.78 4.35 -3.75
C GLY A 131 10.82 2.84 -4.03
N THR A 132 11.78 2.13 -3.45
CA THR A 132 11.90 0.67 -3.56
C THR A 132 10.74 -0.04 -2.84
N THR A 133 10.31 0.47 -1.69
CA THR A 133 9.12 -0.03 -0.98
C THR A 133 7.86 0.12 -1.84
N LEU A 134 7.66 1.28 -2.47
CA LEU A 134 6.53 1.52 -3.36
C LEU A 134 6.54 0.55 -4.56
N ARG A 135 7.66 0.41 -5.26
CA ARG A 135 7.80 -0.52 -6.40
C ARG A 135 7.53 -1.97 -6.00
N THR A 136 7.97 -2.36 -4.79
CA THR A 136 7.74 -3.70 -4.23
C THR A 136 6.25 -3.91 -3.94
N SER A 137 5.58 -2.95 -3.30
CA SER A 137 4.14 -2.97 -3.04
C SER A 137 3.34 -3.14 -4.35
N VAL A 138 3.62 -2.30 -5.35
CA VAL A 138 2.98 -2.36 -6.68
C VAL A 138 3.17 -3.74 -7.33
N SER A 139 4.39 -4.28 -7.27
CA SER A 139 4.71 -5.60 -7.85
C SER A 139 3.96 -6.73 -7.14
N ASN A 140 3.90 -6.71 -5.82
CA ASN A 140 3.20 -7.69 -5.01
C ASN A 140 1.69 -7.65 -5.27
N TYR A 141 1.11 -6.45 -5.35
CA TYR A 141 -0.30 -6.27 -5.68
C TYR A 141 -0.64 -6.83 -7.07
N ARG A 142 0.19 -6.52 -8.09
CA ARG A 142 -0.02 -7.05 -9.45
C ARG A 142 0.06 -8.58 -9.49
N ARG A 143 1.00 -9.18 -8.75
CA ARG A 143 1.13 -10.64 -8.63
C ARG A 143 -0.09 -11.26 -7.96
N SER A 144 -0.57 -10.70 -6.84
CA SER A 144 -1.73 -11.23 -6.13
C SER A 144 -3.00 -11.14 -6.97
N ARG A 145 -3.20 -10.04 -7.70
CA ARG A 145 -4.30 -9.88 -8.65
C ARG A 145 -4.21 -10.84 -9.84
N ALA A 146 -3.02 -11.07 -10.39
CA ALA A 146 -2.84 -12.05 -11.47
C ALA A 146 -3.18 -13.48 -11.02
N VAL A 147 -2.82 -13.85 -9.78
CA VAL A 147 -3.17 -15.16 -9.20
C VAL A 147 -4.70 -15.29 -9.02
N GLN A 148 -5.38 -14.22 -8.58
CA GLN A 148 -6.84 -14.20 -8.44
C GLN A 148 -7.58 -14.26 -9.78
N ALA A 149 -7.02 -13.62 -10.81
CA ALA A 149 -7.60 -13.58 -12.16
C ALA A 149 -7.24 -14.82 -13.01
N ALA A 150 -6.27 -15.62 -12.57
CA ALA A 150 -5.86 -16.81 -13.31
C ALA A 150 -7.06 -17.77 -13.39
N PRO A 151 -7.44 -18.23 -14.60
CA PRO A 151 -8.43 -19.29 -14.71
C PRO A 151 -7.91 -20.48 -13.92
N THR A 152 -8.79 -21.15 -13.17
CA THR A 152 -8.47 -22.46 -12.60
C THR A 152 -7.93 -23.31 -13.74
N ARG A 153 -6.63 -23.63 -13.69
CA ARG A 153 -5.96 -24.41 -14.74
C ARG A 153 -6.74 -25.71 -14.84
N ALA A 154 -7.61 -25.82 -15.85
CA ALA A 154 -8.29 -27.06 -16.14
C ALA A 154 -7.16 -28.06 -16.36
N THR A 155 -7.11 -29.09 -15.51
CA THR A 155 -6.21 -30.21 -15.71
C THR A 155 -6.43 -30.67 -17.15
N PRO A 156 -5.39 -30.68 -18.02
CA PRO A 156 -5.57 -31.09 -19.40
C PRO A 156 -6.33 -32.41 -19.42
N ALA A 157 -7.46 -32.45 -20.15
CA ALA A 157 -8.26 -33.66 -20.24
C ALA A 157 -7.32 -34.81 -20.65
N PRO A 158 -7.28 -35.90 -19.88
CA PRO A 158 -6.25 -36.89 -20.07
C PRO A 158 -6.57 -37.56 -21.43
N ARG A 159 -5.67 -37.41 -22.41
CA ARG A 159 -5.89 -37.90 -23.79
C ARG A 159 -5.75 -39.42 -23.82
N SER A 160 -6.84 -40.14 -24.13
CA SER A 160 -6.77 -41.57 -24.40
C SER A 160 -5.85 -41.82 -25.60
N SER A 161 -4.90 -42.75 -25.47
CA SER A 161 -4.09 -43.14 -26.62
C SER A 161 -4.98 -43.78 -27.68
N ARG A 162 -4.89 -43.35 -28.95
CA ARG A 162 -5.54 -44.03 -30.10
C ARG A 162 -4.77 -45.30 -30.52
N ARG A 163 -3.67 -45.60 -29.85
CA ARG A 163 -2.80 -46.75 -30.15
C ARG A 163 -3.43 -48.01 -29.57
N CYS A 164 -3.67 -48.98 -30.43
CA CYS A 164 -4.10 -50.32 -30.04
C CYS A 164 -2.88 -51.18 -29.71
N TYR A 165 -2.98 -51.93 -28.63
CA TYR A 165 -2.01 -52.92 -28.18
C TYR A 165 -2.64 -54.30 -28.24
N VAL A 166 -1.84 -55.33 -28.53
CA VAL A 166 -2.27 -56.74 -28.53
C VAL A 166 -1.94 -57.35 -27.17
N GLY A 167 -2.94 -57.92 -26.51
CA GLY A 167 -2.76 -58.60 -25.23
C GLY A 167 -2.27 -60.05 -25.38
N PRO A 168 -1.83 -60.69 -24.28
CA PRO A 168 -1.31 -62.06 -24.30
C PRO A 168 -2.31 -63.12 -24.80
N ARG A 169 -3.61 -62.81 -24.74
CA ARG A 169 -4.70 -63.68 -25.22
C ARG A 169 -5.22 -63.27 -26.62
N GLY A 170 -4.47 -62.47 -27.36
CA GLY A 170 -4.81 -62.03 -28.73
C GLY A 170 -5.83 -60.88 -28.82
N GLY A 171 -6.56 -60.55 -27.75
CA GLY A 171 -7.47 -59.41 -27.72
C GLY A 171 -6.75 -58.05 -27.77
N ARG A 172 -7.33 -57.08 -28.49
CA ARG A 172 -6.77 -55.74 -28.66
C ARG A 172 -7.38 -54.73 -27.69
N TYR A 173 -6.56 -53.81 -27.19
CA TYR A 173 -6.98 -52.79 -26.23
C TYR A 173 -6.28 -51.43 -26.43
N THR A 174 -6.93 -50.36 -25.99
CA THR A 174 -6.32 -49.04 -25.79
C THR A 174 -6.01 -48.81 -24.31
N ILE A 175 -5.03 -47.93 -24.03
CA ILE A 175 -4.76 -47.45 -22.68
C ILE A 175 -5.47 -46.10 -22.52
N THR A 176 -6.44 -46.05 -21.60
CA THR A 176 -7.11 -44.81 -21.22
C THR A 176 -6.10 -43.89 -20.54
N ALA A 177 -6.43 -42.63 -20.47
CA ALA A 177 -5.54 -41.66 -19.88
C ALA A 177 -5.41 -41.77 -18.35
N SER A 178 -6.25 -42.60 -17.73
CA SER A 178 -6.14 -43.06 -16.34
C SER A 178 -5.33 -44.36 -16.17
N GLY A 179 -4.72 -44.88 -17.25
CA GLY A 179 -3.91 -46.11 -17.24
C GLY A 179 -4.71 -47.42 -17.35
N ASN A 180 -6.04 -47.34 -17.45
CA ASN A 180 -6.89 -48.53 -17.55
C ASN A 180 -6.92 -49.07 -18.98
N LYS A 181 -7.04 -50.40 -19.12
CA LYS A 181 -7.17 -51.07 -20.42
C LYS A 181 -8.63 -51.09 -20.85
N ARG A 182 -8.91 -50.60 -22.06
CA ARG A 182 -10.22 -50.76 -22.74
C ARG A 182 -10.07 -51.65 -23.96
N TYR A 183 -10.64 -52.85 -23.89
CA TYR A 183 -10.65 -53.82 -24.98
C TYR A 183 -11.67 -53.46 -26.06
N GLY A 184 -11.45 -53.88 -27.30
CA GLY A 184 -12.40 -53.68 -28.42
C GLY A 184 -12.00 -52.58 -29.41
N CYS A 185 -10.72 -52.20 -29.43
CA CYS A 185 -10.08 -51.68 -30.64
C CYS A 185 -9.34 -52.83 -31.35
#